data_AF-E3ITR3-F1
#
_entry.id   AF-E3ITR3-F1
#
_cell.length_a   1.000
_cell.length_b   1.000
_cell.length_c   1.000
_cell.angle_alpha   90.00
_cell.angle_beta   90.00
_cell.angle_gamma   90.00
#
_symmetry.space_group_name_H-M   'P 1'
#
loop_
_entity.id
_entity.type
_entity.pdbx_description
1 polymer ?
#
loop_
_entity_poly.entity_id
_entity_poly.type
_entity_poly.pdbx_seq_one_letter_code
_entity_poly.pdbx_strand_id
1 'polypeptide(L)'
;MTGSTPVVQWRRANRMTFRWPRWQNAVMVVALTIRNVPEEIRDELAARAARSGRSLQEYVLRQLIDLASQPTAEDVIARARSRVQATGTRLDPERIITDRDADRR
;
A
#
# COMPACT_ATOMS: atom_id res chain seq x y z
N MET A 1 -46.97 14.11 -34.85
CA MET A 1 -45.62 14.56 -34.47
C MET A 1 -45.59 14.65 -32.96
N THR A 2 -45.26 13.55 -32.30
CA THR A 2 -45.08 13.47 -30.84
C THR A 2 -44.31 12.18 -30.59
N GLY A 3 -42.98 12.30 -30.51
CA GLY A 3 -42.07 11.18 -30.34
C GLY A 3 -42.07 10.69 -28.91
N SER A 4 -42.50 9.45 -28.72
CA SER A 4 -42.34 8.69 -27.49
C SER A 4 -40.88 8.28 -27.31
N THR A 5 -40.30 8.66 -26.18
CA THR A 5 -38.97 8.27 -25.72
C THR A 5 -38.99 6.80 -25.26
N PRO A 6 -38.12 5.90 -25.76
CA PRO A 6 -37.91 4.62 -25.10
C PRO A 6 -36.74 4.69 -24.12
N VAL A 7 -37.06 4.40 -22.85
CA VAL A 7 -36.14 4.07 -21.76
C VAL A 7 -35.27 2.88 -22.19
N VAL A 8 -33.95 3.07 -22.27
CA VAL A 8 -33.01 1.99 -22.60
C VAL A 8 -32.82 1.08 -21.38
N GLN A 9 -33.61 0.02 -21.39
CA GLN A 9 -33.59 -1.12 -20.48
C GLN A 9 -32.38 -2.01 -20.79
N TRP A 10 -31.36 -2.01 -19.93
CA TRP A 10 -30.24 -2.96 -20.03
C TRP A 10 -30.68 -4.34 -19.52
N ARG A 11 -31.01 -5.26 -20.45
CA ARG A 11 -31.12 -6.70 -20.17
C ARG A 11 -30.04 -7.47 -20.94
N ARG A 12 -29.35 -8.35 -20.19
CA ARG A 12 -28.42 -9.41 -20.63
C ARG A 12 -28.88 -10.11 -21.91
N ALA A 13 -27.99 -10.18 -22.90
CA ALA A 13 -27.31 -11.42 -23.31
C ALA A 13 -26.59 -11.19 -24.66
N ASN A 14 -25.26 -11.36 -24.71
CA ASN A 14 -24.71 -12.04 -25.87
C ASN A 14 -23.50 -12.89 -25.52
N ARG A 15 -23.66 -14.19 -25.78
CA ARG A 15 -22.69 -15.25 -25.64
C ARG A 15 -21.85 -15.24 -26.92
N MET A 16 -20.84 -14.38 -26.97
CA MET A 16 -19.79 -14.43 -27.99
C MET A 16 -18.47 -14.77 -27.31
N THR A 17 -17.96 -15.96 -27.62
CA THR A 17 -16.60 -16.40 -27.30
C THR A 17 -15.59 -15.52 -28.01
N PHE A 18 -15.30 -14.37 -27.42
CA PHE A 18 -14.18 -13.54 -27.86
C PHE A 18 -12.91 -14.04 -27.18
N ARG A 19 -12.17 -14.89 -27.89
CA ARG A 19 -10.85 -15.36 -27.48
C ARG A 19 -9.83 -14.26 -27.73
N TRP A 20 -9.64 -13.38 -26.74
CA TRP A 20 -8.56 -12.38 -26.78
C TRP A 20 -7.20 -13.04 -26.55
N PRO A 21 -6.17 -12.72 -27.34
CA PRO A 21 -4.80 -13.18 -27.12
C PRO A 21 -4.25 -12.71 -25.78
N ARG A 22 -3.70 -13.67 -25.02
CA ARG A 22 -3.07 -13.53 -23.70
C ARG A 22 -1.70 -12.86 -23.79
N TRP A 23 -1.60 -11.53 -23.84
CA TRP A 23 -0.33 -10.79 -23.56
C TRP A 23 -0.55 -9.28 -23.40
N GLN A 24 -0.83 -8.73 -22.21
CA GLN A 24 -0.48 -7.33 -21.81
C GLN A 24 -0.58 -7.16 -20.28
N ASN A 25 0.38 -7.64 -19.50
CA ASN A 25 0.52 -7.30 -18.06
C ASN A 25 2.00 -7.16 -17.68
N ALA A 26 2.79 -6.43 -18.49
CA ALA A 26 4.21 -6.22 -18.18
C ALA A 26 4.47 -4.97 -17.31
N VAL A 27 3.49 -4.09 -17.12
CA VAL A 27 3.46 -3.06 -16.06
C VAL A 27 1.98 -2.80 -15.74
N MET A 28 1.40 -3.48 -14.76
CA MET A 28 0.05 -3.13 -14.31
C MET A 28 0.12 -1.80 -13.56
N VAL A 29 -0.43 -0.75 -14.18
CA VAL A 29 -0.68 0.52 -13.48
C VAL A 29 -1.79 0.26 -12.47
N VAL A 30 -1.42 0.25 -11.18
CA VAL A 30 -2.40 0.20 -10.09
C VAL A 30 -2.80 1.63 -9.75
N ALA A 31 -4.04 2.00 -10.09
CA ALA A 31 -4.59 3.31 -9.78
C ALA A 31 -5.30 3.29 -8.41
N LEU A 32 -4.87 4.17 -7.50
CA LEU A 32 -5.51 4.38 -6.20
C LEU A 32 -6.15 5.78 -6.19
N THR A 33 -7.46 5.84 -5.94
CA THR A 33 -8.21 7.11 -5.86
C THR A 33 -8.70 7.33 -4.43
N ILE A 34 -8.25 8.42 -3.82
CA ILE A 34 -8.70 8.86 -2.48
C ILE A 34 -9.85 9.85 -2.67
N ARG A 35 -11.01 9.56 -2.08
CA ARG A 35 -12.22 10.38 -2.20
C ARG A 35 -12.37 11.29 -0.98
N ASN A 36 -13.10 12.40 -1.17
CA ASN A 36 -13.46 13.34 -0.10
C ASN A 36 -12.26 13.95 0.63
N VAL A 37 -11.15 14.18 -0.09
CA VAL A 37 -10.01 14.91 0.46
C VAL A 37 -10.38 16.39 0.54
N PRO A 38 -10.33 17.03 1.73
CA PRO A 38 -10.53 18.46 1.84
C PRO A 38 -9.54 19.22 0.96
N GLU A 39 -10.01 20.28 0.30
CA GLU A 39 -9.20 21.06 -0.66
C GLU A 39 -7.91 21.60 -0.02
N GLU A 40 -8.01 22.12 1.20
CA GLU A 40 -6.88 22.63 1.99
C GLU A 40 -5.78 21.56 2.17
N ILE A 41 -6.17 20.30 2.41
CA ILE A 41 -5.23 19.19 2.59
C ILE A 41 -4.57 18.80 1.27
N ARG A 42 -5.36 18.74 0.18
CA ARG A 42 -4.84 18.49 -1.17
C ARG A 42 -3.79 19.54 -1.54
N ASP A 43 -4.07 20.81 -1.27
CA ASP A 43 -3.23 21.93 -1.66
C ASP A 43 -1.93 21.99 -0.84
N GLU A 44 -2.00 21.73 0.46
CA GLU A 44 -0.80 21.61 1.29
C GLU A 44 0.08 20.42 0.85
N LEU A 45 -0.51 19.28 0.50
CA LEU A 45 0.23 18.14 -0.04
C LEU A 45 0.87 18.47 -1.39
N ALA A 46 0.16 19.20 -2.27
CA ALA A 46 0.71 19.65 -3.54
C ALA A 46 1.87 20.63 -3.34
N ALA A 47 1.74 21.56 -2.39
CA ALA A 47 2.80 22.49 -2.03
C ALA A 47 4.04 21.77 -1.48
N ARG A 48 3.86 20.76 -0.62
CA ARG A 48 4.96 19.89 -0.13
C ARG A 48 5.63 19.12 -1.26
N ALA A 49 4.83 18.54 -2.16
CA ALA A 49 5.33 17.83 -3.33
C ALA A 49 6.21 18.75 -4.19
N ALA A 50 5.72 19.95 -4.51
CA ALA A 50 6.44 20.97 -5.25
C ALA A 50 7.75 21.39 -4.56
N ARG A 51 7.73 21.63 -3.24
CA ARG A 51 8.95 21.92 -2.46
C ARG A 51 9.98 20.79 -2.50
N SER A 52 9.53 19.55 -2.66
CA SER A 52 10.40 18.37 -2.79
C SER A 52 10.80 18.03 -4.24
N GLY A 53 10.36 18.82 -5.23
CA GLY A 53 10.61 18.57 -6.65
C GLY A 53 9.91 17.32 -7.20
N ARG A 54 8.75 16.95 -6.65
CA ARG A 54 8.00 15.73 -7.01
C ARG A 54 6.59 16.07 -7.46
N SER A 55 6.00 15.19 -8.28
CA SER A 55 4.56 15.24 -8.51
C SER A 55 3.79 14.88 -7.23
N LEU A 56 2.54 15.36 -7.11
CA LEU A 56 1.69 15.04 -5.96
C LEU A 56 1.49 13.52 -5.81
N GLN A 57 1.31 12.79 -6.91
CA GLN A 57 1.12 11.34 -6.90
C GLN A 57 2.35 10.62 -6.35
N GLU A 58 3.56 10.97 -6.81
CA GLU A 58 4.81 10.39 -6.31
C GLU A 58 5.07 10.72 -4.84
N TYR A 59 4.78 11.96 -4.44
CA TYR A 59 4.92 12.39 -3.05
C TYR A 59 4.03 11.55 -2.14
N VAL A 60 2.72 11.45 -2.45
CA VAL A 60 1.76 10.67 -1.65
C VAL A 60 2.09 9.19 -1.68
N LEU A 61 2.47 8.64 -2.84
CA LEU A 61 2.89 7.23 -2.93
C LEU A 61 4.04 6.93 -1.97
N ARG A 62 5.05 7.80 -1.90
CA ARG A 62 6.17 7.62 -0.98
C ARG A 62 5.72 7.63 0.48
N GLN A 63 4.86 8.58 0.85
CA GLN A 63 4.30 8.62 2.20
C GLN A 63 3.54 7.33 2.54
N LEU A 64 2.78 6.77 1.59
CA LEU A 64 2.08 5.49 1.76
C LEU A 64 3.04 4.30 1.87
N ILE A 65 4.13 4.30 1.10
CA ILE A 65 5.18 3.28 1.21
C ILE A 65 5.84 3.35 2.58
N ASP A 66 6.18 4.56 3.06
CA ASP A 66 6.82 4.76 4.35
C ASP A 66 5.90 4.29 5.49
N LEU A 67 4.59 4.61 5.40
CA LEU A 67 3.57 4.12 6.32
C LEU A 67 3.43 2.60 6.30
N ALA A 68 3.46 1.98 5.12
CA ALA A 68 3.34 0.52 4.99
C ALA A 68 4.64 -0.21 5.37
N SER A 69 5.79 0.46 5.28
CA SER A 69 7.11 -0.11 5.57
C SER A 69 7.40 -0.20 7.06
N GLN A 70 6.64 0.51 7.90
CA GLN A 70 6.75 0.43 9.35
C GLN A 70 5.86 -0.70 9.86
N PRO A 71 6.43 -1.88 10.21
CA PRO A 71 5.66 -2.91 10.88
C PRO A 71 5.11 -2.35 12.19
N THR A 72 3.87 -2.71 12.54
CA THR A 72 3.35 -2.33 13.84
C THR A 72 4.20 -2.96 14.95
N ALA A 73 4.17 -2.40 16.16
CA ALA A 73 4.87 -3.00 17.29
C ALA A 73 4.45 -4.47 17.51
N GLU A 74 3.18 -4.78 17.26
CA GLU A 74 2.65 -6.14 17.31
C GLU A 74 3.24 -7.04 16.22
N ASP A 75 3.35 -6.56 14.97
CA ASP A 75 3.99 -7.29 13.87
C ASP A 75 5.47 -7.57 14.16
N VAL A 76 6.17 -6.60 14.75
CA VAL A 76 7.58 -6.77 15.17
C VAL A 76 7.68 -7.83 16.25
N ILE A 77 6.83 -7.79 17.27
CA ILE A 77 6.82 -8.78 18.37
C ILE A 77 6.46 -10.17 17.84
N ALA A 78 5.45 -10.27 16.96
CA ALA A 78 5.05 -11.53 16.35
C ALA A 78 6.18 -12.13 15.51
N ARG A 79 6.85 -11.31 14.70
CA ARG A 79 8.02 -11.73 13.91
C ARG A 79 9.19 -12.16 14.79
N ALA A 80 9.48 -11.43 15.86
CA ALA A 80 10.52 -11.78 16.82
C ALA A 80 10.23 -13.13 17.49
N ARG A 81 8.99 -13.36 17.94
CA ARG A 81 8.55 -14.64 18.51
C ARG A 81 8.68 -15.78 17.49
N SER A 82 8.21 -15.58 16.26
CA SER A 82 8.33 -16.59 15.20
C SER A 82 9.79 -16.97 14.92
N ARG A 83 10.70 -15.99 14.87
CA ARG A 83 12.13 -16.25 14.68
C ARG A 83 12.74 -17.02 15.86
N VAL A 84 12.44 -16.66 17.10
CA VAL A 84 12.92 -17.40 18.29
C VAL A 84 12.45 -18.85 18.27
N GLN A 85 11.19 -19.09 17.92
CA GLN A 85 10.64 -20.44 17.82
C GLN A 85 11.29 -21.25 16.69
N ALA A 86 11.48 -20.66 15.50
CA ALA A 86 12.07 -21.34 14.36
C ALA A 86 13.56 -21.65 14.54
N THR A 87 14.31 -20.79 15.24
CA THR A 87 15.76 -20.96 15.44
C THR A 87 16.09 -21.74 16.71
N GLY A 88 15.12 -21.92 17.61
CA GLY A 88 15.31 -22.60 18.90
C GLY A 88 16.26 -21.88 19.86
N THR A 89 16.66 -20.64 19.56
CA THR A 89 17.65 -19.91 20.33
C THR A 89 17.09 -19.52 21.68
N ARG A 90 17.71 -20.01 22.76
CA ARG A 90 17.49 -19.55 24.13
C ARG A 90 18.74 -18.84 24.60
N LEU A 91 18.58 -17.61 25.06
CA LEU A 91 19.64 -16.81 25.68
C LEU A 91 19.28 -16.57 27.13
N ASP A 92 20.28 -16.74 27.99
CA ASP A 92 20.13 -16.43 29.41
C ASP A 92 20.12 -14.90 29.60
N PRO A 93 19.15 -14.34 30.34
CA PRO A 93 19.09 -12.91 30.60
C PRO A 93 20.39 -12.31 31.16
N GLU A 94 21.10 -13.03 32.02
CA GLU A 94 22.36 -12.54 32.60
C GLU A 94 23.47 -12.43 31.56
N ARG A 95 23.53 -13.35 30.60
CA ARG A 95 24.46 -13.26 29.46
C ARG A 95 24.16 -12.07 28.56
N ILE A 96 22.88 -11.82 28.27
CA ILE A 96 22.47 -10.69 27.42
C ILE A 96 22.91 -9.35 28.04
N ILE A 97 22.73 -9.20 29.36
CA ILE A 97 23.11 -7.97 30.07
C ILE A 97 24.64 -7.83 30.06
N THR A 98 25.36 -8.90 30.34
CA THR A 98 26.83 -8.91 30.36
C THR A 98 27.43 -8.55 29.00
N ASP A 99 26.94 -9.16 27.91
CA ASP A 99 27.42 -8.90 26.55
C ASP A 99 27.11 -7.45 26.13
N ARG A 100 25.92 -6.94 26.45
CA ARG A 100 25.52 -5.56 26.15
C ARG A 100 26.36 -4.53 26.90
N ASP A 101 26.63 -4.77 28.17
CA ASP A 101 27.40 -3.84 28.99
C ASP A 101 28.90 -3.90 28.67
N ALA A 102 29.39 -5.01 28.09
CA ALA A 102 30.73 -5.11 27.51
C ALA A 102 30.88 -4.28 26.23
N ASP A 103 29.85 -4.25 25.36
CA ASP A 103 29.83 -3.45 24.12
C ASP A 103 29.80 -1.92 24.37
N ARG A 104 29.51 -1.50 25.61
CA ARG A 104 29.36 -0.10 26.00
C ARG A 104 30.59 0.48 26.74
N ARG A 105 31.64 -0.31 26.97
CA ARG A 105 32.92 0.15 27.56
C ARG A 105 33.97 0.35 26.48
#